data_AF-A0A8E1W789-F1
#
_entry.id   AF-A0A8E1W789-F1
#
_cell.length_a   1.000
_cell.length_b   1.000
_cell.length_c   1.000
_cell.angle_alpha   90.00
_cell.angle_beta   90.00
_cell.angle_gamma   90.00
#
_symmetry.space_group_name_H-M   'P 1'
#
loop_
_entity.id
_entity.type
_entity.pdbx_description
1 polymer ?
#
loop_
_entity_poly.entity_id
_entity_poly.type
_entity_poly.pdbx_seq_one_letter_code
_entity_poly.pdbx_strand_id
1 'polypeptide(L)'
;MKPEGSAWLTVDDSRTSRGLDGLPWRVAFVLQNDGWILRNAVVVGIEDGKCETVLFFVKQARYYFDLSAARSALGPSRGDVLLAGRAALADRVVLAACPEGGVVLDLTDGPEARAAADRWGRTLVRVQQAEAAA
;
A
#
# COMPACT_ATOMS: atom_id res chain seq x y z
N MET A 1 0.74 -15.36 1.15
CA MET A 1 1.37 -14.49 0.14
C MET A 1 2.60 -15.20 -0.41
N LYS A 2 2.92 -15.04 -1.71
CA LYS A 2 4.18 -15.56 -2.26
C LYS A 2 5.38 -14.94 -1.51
N PRO A 3 6.51 -15.66 -1.33
CA PRO A 3 7.69 -15.11 -0.63
C PRO A 3 8.21 -13.80 -1.23
N GLU A 4 8.12 -13.63 -2.55
CA GLU A 4 8.58 -12.45 -3.29
C GLU A 4 7.54 -11.32 -3.32
N GLY A 5 6.34 -11.56 -2.79
CA GLY A 5 5.26 -10.59 -2.74
C GLY A 5 5.46 -9.54 -1.66
N SER A 6 4.58 -8.55 -1.68
CA SER A 6 4.55 -7.49 -0.68
C SER A 6 3.15 -7.12 -0.25
N ALA A 7 3.06 -6.49 0.93
CA ALA A 7 1.83 -5.96 1.48
C ALA A 7 1.99 -4.44 1.68
N TRP A 8 0.95 -3.70 1.30
CA TRP A 8 0.86 -2.24 1.45
C TRP A 8 -0.38 -1.94 2.27
N LEU A 9 -0.19 -1.26 3.40
CA LEU A 9 -1.23 -1.02 4.39
C LEU A 9 -1.37 0.47 4.63
N THR A 10 -2.50 1.04 4.22
CA THR A 10 -2.90 2.38 4.68
C THR A 10 -3.41 2.26 6.10
N VAL A 11 -2.80 2.98 7.04
CA VAL A 11 -3.21 3.01 8.44
C VAL A 11 -3.44 4.45 8.84
N ASP A 12 -4.68 4.75 9.21
CA ASP A 12 -5.04 6.05 9.76
C ASP A 12 -4.65 6.12 11.23
N ASP A 13 -4.15 7.28 11.64
CA ASP A 13 -3.88 7.52 13.05
C ASP A 13 -5.11 8.10 13.75
N SER A 14 -5.29 7.74 15.02
CA SER A 14 -6.35 8.28 15.84
C SER A 14 -5.86 9.54 16.53
N ARG A 15 -6.62 10.63 16.36
CA ARG A 15 -6.35 11.91 17.02
C ARG A 15 -7.15 11.99 18.31
N THR A 16 -6.44 12.07 19.43
CA THR A 16 -7.01 12.24 20.76
C THR A 16 -6.74 13.66 21.27
N SER A 17 -7.28 13.99 22.45
CA SER A 17 -6.97 15.23 23.15
C SER A 17 -5.49 15.37 23.54
N ARG A 18 -4.73 14.26 23.50
CA ARG A 18 -3.30 14.22 23.86
C ARG A 18 -2.37 14.16 22.63
N GLY A 19 -2.92 14.18 21.41
CA GLY A 19 -2.13 14.08 20.18
C GLY A 19 -2.51 12.88 19.33
N LEU A 20 -1.55 12.34 18.59
CA LEU A 20 -1.71 11.14 17.77
C LEU A 20 -1.39 9.89 18.59
N ASP A 21 -2.17 8.83 18.41
CA ASP A 21 -1.99 7.56 19.13
C ASP A 21 -0.85 6.69 18.54
N GLY A 22 -0.30 7.07 17.39
CA GLY A 22 0.80 6.36 16.74
C GLY A 22 0.39 5.01 16.17
N LEU A 23 -0.88 4.85 15.76
CA LEU A 23 -1.42 3.57 15.27
C LEU A 23 -0.60 2.94 14.14
N PRO A 24 -0.13 3.67 13.11
CA PRO A 24 0.71 3.08 12.06
C PRO A 24 1.96 2.39 12.63
N TRP A 25 2.62 3.02 13.60
CA TRP A 25 3.83 2.46 14.22
C TRP A 25 3.51 1.26 15.11
N ARG A 26 2.37 1.27 15.81
CA ARG A 26 1.91 0.11 16.59
C ARG A 26 1.65 -1.09 15.69
N VAL A 27 1.00 -0.89 14.54
CA VAL A 27 0.82 -1.94 13.52
C VAL A 27 2.18 -2.43 13.01
N ALA A 28 3.10 -1.52 12.72
CA ALA A 28 4.42 -1.88 12.22
C ALA A 28 5.21 -2.77 13.18
N PHE A 29 5.22 -2.43 14.47
CA PHE A 29 5.93 -3.23 15.47
C PHE A 29 5.30 -4.62 15.67
N VAL A 30 3.97 -4.73 15.62
CA VAL A 30 3.30 -6.03 15.69
C VAL A 30 3.68 -6.90 14.49
N LEU A 31 3.63 -6.35 13.27
CA LEU A 31 4.01 -7.11 12.07
C LEU A 31 5.51 -7.49 12.05
N GLN A 32 6.38 -6.62 12.55
CA GLN A 32 7.80 -6.95 12.71
C GLN A 32 8.03 -8.09 13.70
N ASN A 33 7.31 -8.11 14.82
CA ASN A 33 7.34 -9.23 15.76
C ASN A 33 6.86 -10.54 15.13
N ASP A 34 5.92 -10.47 14.17
CA ASP A 34 5.46 -11.61 13.36
C ASP A 34 6.37 -11.93 12.15
N GLY A 35 7.59 -11.39 12.14
CA GLY A 35 8.61 -11.69 11.14
C GLY A 35 8.37 -11.07 9.77
N TRP A 36 7.63 -9.96 9.69
CA TRP A 36 7.59 -9.11 8.50
C TRP A 36 8.71 -8.06 8.54
N ILE A 37 9.20 -7.68 7.36
CA ILE A 37 10.21 -6.64 7.23
C ILE A 37 9.52 -5.37 6.72
N LEU A 38 9.51 -4.30 7.53
CA LEU A 38 9.13 -2.96 7.09
C LEU A 38 10.19 -2.43 6.13
N ARG A 39 9.83 -2.16 4.89
CA ARG A 39 10.73 -1.64 3.85
C ARG A 39 10.58 -0.15 3.65
N ASN A 40 9.39 0.39 3.89
CA ASN A 40 9.14 1.82 3.77
C ASN A 40 7.89 2.25 4.53
N ALA A 41 7.84 3.53 4.89
CA ALA A 41 6.67 4.22 5.39
C ALA A 41 6.45 5.46 4.51
N VAL A 42 5.39 5.43 3.71
CA VAL A 42 5.07 6.44 2.71
C VAL A 42 4.01 7.37 3.27
N VAL A 43 4.19 8.67 3.11
CA VAL A 43 3.19 9.68 3.45
C VAL A 43 2.41 10.02 2.19
N VAL A 44 1.09 9.84 2.19
CA VAL A 44 0.23 10.14 1.05
C VAL A 44 -0.64 11.35 1.37
N GLY A 45 -0.45 12.44 0.63
CA GLY A 45 -1.31 13.62 0.71
C GLY A 45 -2.66 13.33 0.06
N ILE A 46 -3.72 13.67 0.78
CA ILE A 46 -5.12 13.54 0.37
C ILE A 46 -5.75 14.94 0.32
N GLU A 47 -7.01 15.01 -0.10
CA GLU A 47 -7.74 16.27 -0.17
C GLU A 47 -7.79 16.97 1.20
N ASP A 48 -7.94 18.30 1.17
CA ASP A 48 -7.98 19.17 2.35
C ASP A 48 -6.71 19.18 3.23
N GLY A 49 -5.55 18.86 2.64
CA GLY A 49 -4.26 18.94 3.33
C GLY A 49 -4.05 17.86 4.39
N LYS A 50 -4.90 16.82 4.39
CA LYS A 50 -4.71 15.64 5.22
C LYS A 50 -3.62 14.74 4.61
N CYS A 51 -3.04 13.88 5.46
CA CYS A 51 -2.06 12.91 5.03
C CYS A 51 -2.35 11.55 5.67
N GLU A 52 -2.09 10.49 4.92
CA GLU A 52 -2.17 9.09 5.35
C GLU A 52 -0.78 8.48 5.44
N THR A 53 -0.61 7.53 6.36
CA THR A 53 0.60 6.70 6.43
C THR A 53 0.35 5.37 5.77
N VAL A 54 1.20 5.01 4.82
CA VAL A 54 1.16 3.73 4.11
C VAL A 54 2.42 2.95 4.42
N LEU A 55 2.25 1.78 5.00
CA LEU A 55 3.35 0.92 5.40
C LEU A 55 3.57 -0.16 4.35
N PHE A 56 4.83 -0.33 3.93
CA PHE A 56 5.25 -1.30 2.93
C PHE A 56 6.03 -2.45 3.58
N PHE A 57 5.47 -3.66 3.55
CA PHE A 57 6.03 -4.85 4.17
C PHE A 57 6.35 -5.96 3.16
N VAL A 58 7.37 -6.74 3.49
CA VAL A 58 7.79 -7.96 2.75
C VAL A 58 8.10 -9.10 3.72
N LYS A 59 8.13 -10.34 3.23
CA LYS A 59 8.46 -11.52 4.06
C LYS A 59 9.94 -11.90 4.06
N GLN A 60 10.74 -11.38 3.13
CA GLN A 60 12.17 -11.66 3.02
C GLN A 60 12.93 -10.52 2.34
N ALA A 61 14.26 -10.51 2.49
CA ALA A 61 15.10 -9.43 1.98
C ALA A 61 15.08 -9.31 0.44
N ARG A 62 14.87 -10.42 -0.28
CA ARG A 62 14.74 -10.47 -1.74
C ARG A 62 13.27 -10.61 -2.15
N TYR A 63 12.72 -9.56 -2.75
CA TYR A 63 11.32 -9.49 -3.19
C TYR A 63 11.24 -8.76 -4.51
N TYR A 64 10.09 -8.85 -5.18
CA TYR A 64 9.87 -8.14 -6.44
C TYR A 64 9.62 -6.65 -6.17
N PHE A 65 10.43 -5.79 -6.79
CA PHE A 65 10.20 -4.35 -6.78
C PHE A 65 10.84 -3.67 -8.00
N ASP A 66 10.02 -3.18 -8.92
CA ASP A 66 10.44 -2.52 -10.14
C ASP A 66 10.16 -1.01 -10.08
N LEU A 67 11.11 -0.27 -9.49
CA LEU A 67 11.03 1.19 -9.46
C LEU A 67 11.15 1.81 -10.86
N SER A 68 11.75 1.11 -11.83
CA SER A 68 11.92 1.62 -13.19
C SER A 68 10.59 1.64 -13.94
N ALA A 69 9.76 0.60 -13.81
CA ALA A 69 8.42 0.56 -14.36
C ALA A 69 7.57 1.74 -13.84
N ALA A 70 7.59 1.99 -12.52
CA ALA A 70 6.87 3.11 -11.93
C ALA A 70 7.36 4.47 -12.44
N ARG A 71 8.69 4.65 -12.61
CA ARG A 71 9.26 5.91 -13.13
C ARG A 71 8.91 6.15 -14.60
N SER A 72 8.97 5.11 -15.42
CA SER A 72 8.63 5.21 -16.85
C SER A 72 7.17 5.60 -17.06
N ALA A 73 6.26 5.07 -16.22
CA ALA A 73 4.83 5.31 -16.34
C ALA A 73 4.36 6.61 -15.65
N LEU A 74 4.91 6.94 -14.47
CA LEU A 74 4.42 8.04 -13.62
C LEU A 74 5.32 9.27 -13.61
N GLY A 75 6.45 9.21 -14.33
CA GLY A 75 7.47 10.27 -14.34
C GLY A 75 8.44 10.20 -13.16
N PRO A 76 9.23 11.26 -12.93
CA PRO A 76 10.31 11.25 -11.94
C PRO A 76 9.81 10.93 -10.53
N SER A 77 10.62 10.18 -9.79
CA SER A 77 10.29 9.64 -8.48
C SER A 77 9.99 10.76 -7.48
N ARG A 78 8.78 10.77 -6.91
CA ARG A 78 8.32 11.74 -5.91
C ARG A 78 8.86 11.46 -4.48
N GLY A 79 9.85 10.57 -4.34
CA GLY A 79 10.30 10.08 -3.03
C GLY A 79 9.19 9.32 -2.30
N ASP A 80 9.27 9.25 -0.98
CA ASP A 80 8.30 8.52 -0.15
C ASP A 80 7.23 9.44 0.46
N VAL A 81 7.12 10.66 -0.06
CA VAL A 81 6.03 11.59 0.21
C VAL A 81 5.26 11.83 -1.09
N LEU A 82 4.07 11.24 -1.19
CA LEU A 82 3.25 11.27 -2.39
C LEU A 82 2.05 12.21 -2.20
N LEU A 83 2.13 13.42 -2.74
CA LEU A 83 1.06 14.42 -2.64
C LEU A 83 -0.10 14.24 -3.64
N ALA A 84 -0.12 13.17 -4.42
CA ALA A 84 -1.10 12.94 -5.48
C ALA A 84 -2.24 11.97 -5.11
N GLY A 85 -2.47 11.74 -3.83
CA GLY A 85 -3.61 10.94 -3.37
C GLY A 85 -3.47 9.43 -3.55
N ARG A 86 -4.54 8.74 -3.14
CA ARG A 86 -4.66 7.28 -3.11
C ARG A 86 -4.60 6.64 -4.49
N ALA A 87 -5.11 7.31 -5.54
CA ALA A 87 -5.05 6.79 -6.90
C ALA A 87 -3.60 6.67 -7.40
N ALA A 88 -2.79 7.73 -7.21
CA ALA A 88 -1.38 7.70 -7.57
C ALA A 88 -0.57 6.70 -6.72
N LEU A 89 -0.98 6.49 -5.47
CA LEU A 89 -0.40 5.44 -4.63
C LEU A 89 -0.69 4.06 -5.25
N ALA A 90 -1.95 3.77 -5.57
CA ALA A 90 -2.36 2.49 -6.15
C ALA A 90 -1.62 2.22 -7.47
N ASP A 91 -1.51 3.21 -8.35
CA ASP A 91 -0.72 3.10 -9.59
C ASP A 91 0.74 2.73 -9.29
N ARG A 92 1.39 3.43 -8.36
CA ARG A 92 2.78 3.16 -7.97
C ARG A 92 2.93 1.76 -7.38
N VAL A 93 2.01 1.34 -6.52
CA VAL A 93 2.01 0.00 -5.90
C VAL A 93 1.90 -1.07 -6.98
N VAL A 94 0.93 -0.95 -7.89
CA VAL A 94 0.70 -1.93 -8.96
C VAL A 94 1.88 -2.01 -9.92
N LEU A 95 2.47 -0.87 -10.28
CA LEU A 95 3.61 -0.82 -11.20
C LEU A 95 4.90 -1.34 -10.56
N ALA A 96 5.20 -0.93 -9.33
CA ALA A 96 6.47 -1.26 -8.69
C ALA A 96 6.42 -2.61 -7.98
N ALA A 97 5.32 -2.97 -7.34
CA ALA A 97 5.26 -4.11 -6.43
C ALA A 97 4.53 -5.33 -7.00
N CYS A 98 3.97 -5.24 -8.21
CA CYS A 98 3.34 -6.36 -8.90
C CYS A 98 3.86 -6.47 -10.34
N PRO A 99 4.43 -7.63 -10.73
CA PRO A 99 4.85 -7.84 -12.11
C PRO A 99 3.67 -7.75 -13.07
N GLU A 100 3.96 -7.49 -14.33
CA GLU A 100 2.96 -7.51 -15.41
C GLU A 100 2.25 -8.87 -15.48
N GLY A 101 0.93 -8.86 -15.64
CA GLY A 101 0.10 -10.08 -15.55
C GLY A 101 0.04 -10.70 -14.15
N GLY A 102 0.63 -10.06 -13.13
CA GLY A 102 0.60 -10.51 -11.75
C GLY A 102 -0.77 -10.32 -11.08
N VAL A 103 -0.86 -10.77 -9.82
CA VAL A 103 -2.09 -10.75 -9.03
C VAL A 103 -1.97 -9.73 -7.90
N VAL A 104 -2.97 -8.86 -7.80
CA VAL A 104 -3.15 -7.90 -6.70
C VAL A 104 -4.30 -8.38 -5.84
N LEU A 105 -4.07 -8.59 -4.54
CA LEU A 105 -5.12 -8.88 -3.58
C LEU A 105 -5.52 -7.59 -2.88
N ASP A 106 -6.79 -7.21 -2.99
CA ASP A 106 -7.35 -6.09 -2.23
C ASP A 106 -8.29 -6.61 -1.14
N LEU A 107 -7.94 -6.28 0.10
CA LEU A 107 -8.70 -6.64 1.30
C LEU A 107 -9.75 -5.59 1.69
N THR A 108 -9.69 -4.41 1.07
CA THR A 108 -10.55 -3.26 1.37
C THR A 108 -11.67 -3.08 0.36
N ASP A 109 -11.58 -3.77 -0.79
CA ASP A 109 -12.47 -3.61 -1.96
C ASP A 109 -12.61 -2.13 -2.38
N GLY A 110 -11.47 -1.42 -2.37
CA GLY A 110 -11.39 0.00 -2.69
C GLY A 110 -11.34 0.24 -4.20
N PRO A 111 -11.88 1.38 -4.69
CA PRO A 111 -11.92 1.67 -6.12
C PRO A 111 -10.53 1.90 -6.73
N GLU A 112 -9.55 2.39 -5.96
CA GLU A 112 -8.23 2.76 -6.45
C GLU A 112 -7.39 1.55 -6.86
N ALA A 113 -7.39 0.48 -6.05
CA ALA A 113 -6.65 -0.73 -6.36
C ALA A 113 -7.20 -1.40 -7.63
N ARG A 114 -8.52 -1.40 -7.79
CA ARG A 114 -9.18 -1.90 -9.00
C ARG A 114 -8.83 -1.09 -10.23
N ALA A 115 -8.98 0.22 -10.16
CA ALA A 115 -8.66 1.10 -11.28
C ALA A 115 -7.19 0.96 -11.71
N ALA A 116 -6.25 0.87 -10.77
CA ALA A 116 -4.84 0.67 -11.07
C ALA A 116 -4.56 -0.72 -11.66
N ALA A 117 -5.14 -1.79 -11.10
CA ALA A 117 -4.97 -3.14 -11.64
C ALA A 117 -5.49 -3.25 -13.09
N ASP A 118 -6.68 -2.72 -13.36
CA ASP A 118 -7.28 -2.70 -14.71
C ASP A 118 -6.41 -1.87 -15.67
N ARG A 119 -5.99 -0.67 -15.25
CA ARG A 119 -5.16 0.24 -16.06
C ARG A 119 -3.83 -0.38 -16.47
N TRP A 120 -3.19 -1.11 -15.57
CA TRP A 120 -1.85 -1.66 -15.78
C TRP A 120 -1.88 -3.16 -16.11
N GLY A 121 -3.03 -3.76 -16.37
CA GLY A 121 -3.10 -5.17 -16.80
C GLY A 121 -2.65 -6.17 -15.72
N ARG A 122 -3.09 -5.97 -14.47
CA ARG A 122 -2.93 -6.93 -13.37
C ARG A 122 -4.28 -7.56 -13.04
N THR A 123 -4.27 -8.79 -12.52
CA THR A 123 -5.48 -9.47 -12.06
C THR A 123 -5.79 -9.06 -10.62
N LEU A 124 -6.96 -8.46 -10.38
CA LEU A 124 -7.43 -8.15 -9.03
C LEU A 124 -8.18 -9.36 -8.45
N VAL A 125 -7.78 -9.80 -7.25
CA VAL A 125 -8.53 -10.72 -6.39
C VAL A 125 -9.05 -9.96 -5.20
N ARG A 126 -10.30 -10.23 -4.82
CA ARG A 126 -10.99 -9.57 -3.71
C ARG A 126 -11.40 -10.60 -2.67
N VAL A 127 -11.38 -10.19 -1.41
CA VAL A 127 -11.99 -10.98 -0.35
C VAL A 127 -13.41 -10.48 -0.15
N GLN A 128 -14.40 -11.37 -0.28
CA GLN A 128 -15.75 -11.05 0.15
C GLN A 128 -15.71 -10.78 1.65
N GLN A 129 -16.10 -9.58 2.09
CA GLN A 129 -16.35 -9.38 3.51
C GLN A 129 -17.48 -10.32 3.90
N ALA A 130 -17.23 -11.18 4.89
CA ALA A 130 -18.32 -11.89 5.54
C ALA A 130 -19.24 -10.83 6.13
N GLU A 131 -20.53 -10.87 5.80
CA GLU A 131 -21.52 -10.08 6.51
C GLU A 131 -21.33 -10.35 8.00
N ALA A 132 -21.09 -9.29 8.77
CA ALA A 132 -21.10 -9.39 10.21
C ALA A 132 -22.49 -9.90 10.60
N ALA A 133 -22.57 -11.16 11.04
CA ALA A 133 -23.80 -11.71 11.56
C ALA A 133 -24.30 -10.78 12.67
N ALA A 134 -25.44 -10.15 12.43
CA ALA A 134 -26.12 -9.24 13.35
C ALA A 134 -26.63 -9.96 14.59
#